data_AF-A0A6G2QYH7-F1
#
_entry.id   AF-A0A6G2QYH7-F1
#
_cell.length_a   1.000
_cell.length_b   1.000
_cell.length_c   1.000
_cell.angle_alpha   90.00
_cell.angle_beta   90.00
_cell.angle_gamma   90.00
#
_symmetry.space_group_name_H-M   'P 1'
#
loop_
_entity.id
_entity.type
_entity.pdbx_description
1 polymer ?
#
loop_
_entity_poly.entity_id
_entity_poly.type
_entity_poly.pdbx_seq_one_letter_code
_entity_poly.pdbx_strand_id
1 'polypeptide(L)'
;GGECCHRTPAYLERGIAMAEQRITEARSAVHATVYRTFLAVLSTHGRCGCLTDAHVGRLFTAAQAKGETLRHCTDAWANARTTLGL
;
A
#
# COMPACT_ATOMS: atom_id res chain seq x y z
N GLY A 1 -3.74 21.53 -1.55
CA GLY A 1 -3.15 20.59 -0.57
C GLY A 1 -3.74 20.84 0.79
N GLY A 2 -4.98 20.40 1.01
CA GLY A 2 -5.67 20.59 2.28
C GLY A 2 -5.04 19.76 3.40
N GLU A 3 -5.28 20.15 4.65
CA GLU A 3 -4.94 19.41 5.86
C GLU A 3 -5.50 18.00 5.80
N CYS A 4 -4.69 17.07 5.30
CA CYS A 4 -5.00 15.67 5.42
C CYS A 4 -4.99 15.32 6.91
N CYS A 5 -6.11 14.88 7.47
CA CYS A 5 -6.19 14.37 8.84
C CYS A 5 -5.19 13.23 9.12
N HIS A 6 -4.65 12.61 8.06
CA HIS A 6 -3.58 11.60 8.14
C HIS A 6 -2.17 12.18 8.35
N ARG A 7 -2.01 13.52 8.46
CA ARG A 7 -0.72 14.13 8.82
C ARG A 7 -0.37 13.98 10.29
N THR A 8 -1.21 13.38 11.12
CA THR A 8 -0.74 12.83 12.40
C THR A 8 0.04 11.54 12.12
N PRO A 9 1.35 11.48 12.39
CA PRO A 9 2.19 10.35 12.00
C PRO A 9 1.66 9.00 12.53
N ALA A 10 1.08 8.99 13.73
CA ALA A 10 0.53 7.79 14.35
C ALA A 10 -0.63 7.13 13.57
N TYR A 11 -1.49 7.92 12.92
CA TYR A 11 -2.61 7.38 12.15
C TYR A 11 -2.14 6.75 10.84
N LEU A 12 -1.20 7.40 10.16
CA LEU A 12 -0.58 6.86 8.95
C LEU A 12 0.14 5.56 9.26
N GLU A 13 1.01 5.56 10.27
CA GLU A 13 1.77 4.37 10.68
C GLU A 13 0.86 3.19 11.03
N ARG A 14 -0.24 3.45 11.75
CA ARG A 14 -1.23 2.41 12.05
C ARG A 14 -1.90 1.86 10.79
N GLY A 15 -2.28 2.73 9.86
CA GLY A 15 -2.86 2.31 8.58
C GLY A 15 -1.90 1.44 7.76
N ILE A 16 -0.62 1.81 7.71
CA ILE A 16 0.43 1.03 7.03
C ILE A 16 0.65 -0.31 7.73
N ALA A 17 0.73 -0.35 9.06
CA ALA A 17 0.88 -1.59 9.81
C ALA A 17 -0.32 -2.55 9.58
N MET A 18 -1.54 -2.02 9.51
CA MET A 18 -2.73 -2.83 9.18
C MET A 18 -2.69 -3.37 7.75
N ALA A 19 -2.20 -2.58 6.78
CA ALA A 19 -2.01 -3.01 5.41
C ALA A 19 -0.95 -4.13 5.29
N GLU A 20 0.17 -4.01 6.01
CA GLU A 20 1.18 -5.05 6.12
C GLU A 20 0.60 -6.35 6.67
N GLN A 21 -0.11 -6.26 7.80
CA GLN A 21 -0.76 -7.41 8.42
C GLN A 21 -1.70 -8.12 7.45
N ARG A 22 -2.54 -7.37 6.72
CA ARG A 22 -3.47 -7.93 5.74
C ARG A 22 -2.76 -8.69 4.61
N ILE A 23 -1.63 -8.19 4.15
CA ILE A 23 -0.80 -8.88 3.16
C ILE A 23 -0.22 -10.16 3.78
N THR A 24 0.36 -10.07 4.98
CA THR A 24 0.98 -11.23 5.66
C THR A 24 -0.03 -12.35 5.94
N GLU A 25 -1.25 -12.01 6.32
CA GLU A 25 -2.34 -12.95 6.61
C GLU A 25 -2.94 -13.59 5.36
N ALA A 26 -2.60 -13.12 4.15
CA ALA A 26 -3.09 -13.72 2.91
C ALA A 26 -2.66 -15.20 2.80
N ARG A 27 -3.64 -16.10 2.79
CA ARG A 27 -3.41 -17.55 2.68
C ARG A 27 -3.40 -18.04 1.23
N SER A 28 -4.18 -17.39 0.37
CA SER A 28 -4.29 -17.68 -1.06
C SER A 28 -4.60 -16.38 -1.82
N ALA A 29 -4.45 -16.41 -3.15
CA ALA A 29 -4.62 -15.23 -4.01
C ALA A 29 -3.80 -14.02 -3.52
N VAL A 30 -2.51 -14.25 -3.22
CA VAL A 30 -1.59 -13.24 -2.69
C VAL A 30 -1.57 -12.01 -3.60
N HIS A 31 -1.40 -12.20 -4.91
CA HIS A 31 -1.39 -11.11 -5.88
C HIS A 31 -2.63 -10.22 -5.82
N ALA A 32 -3.82 -10.83 -5.80
CA ALA A 32 -5.07 -10.08 -5.72
C ALA A 32 -5.21 -9.35 -4.37
N THR A 33 -4.74 -9.95 -3.27
CA THR A 33 -4.76 -9.33 -1.95
C THR A 33 -3.81 -8.13 -1.88
N VAL A 34 -2.60 -8.27 -2.43
CA VAL A 34 -1.60 -7.20 -2.51
C VAL A 34 -2.14 -6.04 -3.34
N TYR A 35 -2.65 -6.32 -4.54
CA TYR A 35 -3.23 -5.28 -5.40
C TYR A 35 -4.39 -4.53 -4.73
N ARG A 36 -5.34 -5.24 -4.10
CA ARG A 36 -6.45 -4.62 -3.35
C ARG A 36 -5.96 -3.79 -2.17
N THR A 37 -4.91 -4.24 -1.49
CA THR A 37 -4.30 -3.50 -0.37
C THR A 37 -3.67 -2.21 -0.87
N PHE A 38 -2.95 -2.25 -1.99
CA PHE A 38 -2.37 -1.05 -2.61
C PHE A 38 -3.45 -0.05 -3.02
N LEU A 39 -4.54 -0.51 -3.65
CA LEU A 39 -5.70 0.33 -3.96
C LEU A 39 -6.28 1.01 -2.71
N ALA A 40 -6.44 0.29 -1.60
CA ALA A 40 -6.97 0.85 -0.37
C ALA A 40 -6.06 1.94 0.21
N VAL A 41 -4.75 1.69 0.28
CA VAL A 41 -3.75 2.66 0.75
C VAL A 41 -3.72 3.89 -0.15
N LEU A 42 -3.66 3.72 -1.47
CA LEU A 42 -3.59 4.82 -2.42
C LEU A 42 -4.88 5.62 -2.51
N SER A 43 -6.05 4.98 -2.39
CA SER A 43 -7.33 5.69 -2.32
C SER A 43 -7.37 6.63 -1.13
N THR A 44 -6.81 6.20 0.00
CA THR A 44 -6.83 6.96 1.26
C THR A 44 -5.73 8.03 1.33
N HIS A 45 -4.52 7.73 0.84
CA HIS A 45 -3.32 8.55 1.05
C HIS A 45 -2.67 9.07 -0.23
N GLY A 46 -3.06 8.58 -1.40
CA GLY A 46 -2.39 8.83 -2.68
C GLY A 46 -2.46 10.29 -3.16
N ARG A 47 -3.47 11.05 -2.72
CA ARG A 47 -3.59 12.50 -3.01
C ARG A 47 -3.08 13.39 -1.88
N CYS A 48 -2.74 12.79 -0.74
CA CYS A 48 -2.45 13.52 0.49
C CYS A 48 -0.99 13.92 0.62
N GLY A 49 -0.08 13.25 -0.08
CA GLY A 49 1.37 13.45 0.02
C GLY A 49 1.99 12.97 1.35
N CYS A 50 1.22 12.30 2.22
CA CYS A 50 1.72 11.76 3.48
C CYS A 50 2.44 10.41 3.32
N LEU A 51 2.19 9.70 2.23
CA LEU A 51 2.86 8.45 1.91
C LEU A 51 4.29 8.72 1.44
N THR A 52 5.27 8.00 1.99
CA THR A 52 6.69 8.13 1.65
C THR A 52 7.17 6.82 1.03
N ASP A 53 8.32 6.85 0.37
CA ASP A 53 8.95 5.65 -0.19
C ASP A 53 9.27 4.60 0.89
N ALA A 54 9.51 5.02 2.14
CA ALA A 54 9.68 4.09 3.26
C ALA A 54 8.40 3.30 3.54
N HIS A 55 7.23 3.95 3.53
CA HIS A 55 5.94 3.25 3.69
C HIS A 55 5.69 2.28 2.53
N VAL A 56 5.96 2.71 1.29
CA VAL A 56 5.82 1.85 0.10
C VAL A 56 6.76 0.65 0.17
N GLY A 57 8.02 0.87 0.56
CA GLY A 57 9.02 -0.18 0.71
C GLY A 57 8.65 -1.24 1.75
N ARG A 58 8.00 -0.85 2.86
CA ARG A 58 7.50 -1.82 3.84
C ARG A 58 6.37 -2.69 3.28
N LEU A 59 5.42 -2.10 2.56
CA LEU A 59 4.34 -2.84 1.90
C LEU A 59 4.90 -3.84 0.86
N PHE A 60 5.90 -3.41 0.08
CA PHE A 60 6.57 -4.27 -0.89
C PHE A 60 7.35 -5.40 -0.20
N THR A 61 8.00 -5.13 0.93
CA THR A 61 8.67 -6.16 1.73
C THR A 61 7.66 -7.20 2.23
N ALA A 62 6.51 -6.76 2.77
CA ALA A 62 5.46 -7.66 3.22
C ALA A 62 4.90 -8.53 2.07
N ALA A 63 4.69 -7.94 0.88
CA ALA A 63 4.23 -8.67 -0.30
C ALA A 63 5.26 -9.69 -0.80
N GLN A 64 6.54 -9.32 -0.84
CA GLN A 64 7.62 -10.21 -1.25
C GLN A 64 7.81 -11.38 -0.29
N ALA A 65 7.68 -11.14 1.02
CA ALA A 65 7.69 -12.21 2.03
C ALA A 65 6.57 -13.25 1.82
N LYS A 66 5.50 -12.89 1.10
CA LYS A 66 4.39 -13.77 0.74
C LYS A 66 4.53 -14.41 -0.64
N GLY A 67 5.60 -14.11 -1.37
CA GLY A 67 5.92 -14.70 -2.66
C GLY A 67 5.60 -13.82 -3.87
N GLU A 68 5.19 -12.57 -3.69
CA GLU A 68 5.15 -11.63 -4.82
C GLU A 68 6.57 -11.28 -5.26
N THR A 69 6.78 -11.13 -6.56
CA THR A 69 8.05 -10.63 -7.07
C THR A 69 8.08 -9.10 -6.98
N LEU A 70 9.27 -8.51 -6.93
CA LEU A 70 9.42 -7.05 -7.01
C LEU A 70 8.73 -6.47 -8.24
N ARG A 71 8.85 -7.15 -9.39
CA ARG A 71 8.18 -6.75 -10.64
C ARG A 71 6.66 -6.69 -10.47
N HIS A 72 6.05 -7.75 -9.94
CA HIS A 72 4.60 -7.77 -9.71
C HIS A 72 4.15 -6.70 -8.71
N CYS A 73 4.94 -6.44 -7.67
CA CYS A 73 4.63 -5.36 -6.73
C CYS A 73 4.65 -4.00 -7.42
N THR A 74 5.69 -3.72 -8.22
CA THR A 74 5.81 -2.47 -8.98
C THR A 74 4.68 -2.30 -9.98
N ASP A 75 4.38 -3.35 -10.76
CA ASP A 75 3.30 -3.33 -11.75
C ASP A 75 1.93 -3.13 -11.06
N ALA A 76 1.67 -3.85 -9.97
CA ALA A 76 0.44 -3.70 -9.18
C ALA A 76 0.29 -2.29 -8.60
N TRP A 77 1.39 -1.70 -8.11
CA TRP A 77 1.39 -0.33 -7.58
C TRP A 77 1.12 0.70 -8.68
N ALA A 78 1.80 0.59 -9.82
CA ALA A 78 1.58 1.47 -10.98
C ALA A 78 0.14 1.36 -11.51
N ASN A 79 -0.40 0.14 -11.58
CA ASN A 79 -1.78 -0.10 -11.98
C ASN A 79 -2.78 0.50 -10.99
N ALA A 80 -2.53 0.38 -9.68
CA ALA A 80 -3.39 0.97 -8.66
C ALA A 80 -3.40 2.50 -8.74
N ARG A 81 -2.24 3.13 -8.97
CA ARG A 81 -2.14 4.58 -9.22
C ARG A 81 -2.91 5.00 -10.46
N THR A 82 -2.72 4.30 -11.57
CA THR A 82 -3.41 4.56 -12.84
C THR A 82 -4.92 4.43 -12.67
N THR A 83 -5.38 3.38 -11.98
CA THR A 83 -6.80 3.14 -11.69
C THR A 83 -7.44 4.28 -10.90
N LEU A 84 -6.69 4.92 -10.00
CA LEU A 84 -7.17 6.01 -9.16
C LEU A 84 -6.94 7.40 -9.77
N GLY A 85 -6.30 7.49 -10.94
CA GLY A 85 -5.93 8.74 -11.60
C GLY A 85 -4.98 9.60 -10.75
N LEU A 86 -3.92 8.98 -10.23
CA LEU A 86 -2.90 9.58 -9.34
C LEU A 86 -1.54 9.79 -9.98
#